data_AF-A0A2W0AX11-F1
#
_entry.id   AF-A0A2W0AX11-F1
#
_cell.length_a   1.000
_cell.length_b   1.000
_cell.length_c   1.000
_cell.angle_alpha   90.00
_cell.angle_beta   90.00
_cell.angle_gamma   90.00
#
_symmetry.space_group_name_H-M   'P 1'
#
loop_
_entity.id
_entity.type
_entity.pdbx_description
1 polymer ?
#
loop_
_entity_poly.entity_id
_entity_poly.type
_entity_poly.pdbx_seq_one_letter_code
_entity_poly.pdbx_strand_id
1 'polypeptide(L)'
;MDNAMSFQADSSQINTALQLPAGTHTMVAQAWDQNGNAYKSAPVHVMVQGSAAPSAPPAPSPAAPDPAPAANAAQIQTQPGWDNCDVCAGAAGNGPNTAHAMVEGVSSPSLSGAAARFDIGGTPWGAALFWRELGSHDEAQNLKYDLDFYLDSVSSGQALEFDVNQTTGGSKYIFGTECDFRGSGTWRVWNAPGATWVSTGVGCAAPSAGAWHHLTWEFQRSGGQTHFVAVTLDGNRHDVGMNFGAIGQGGSGLDVAFQADLTGSGGNQSVWLDNVSLSW
;
A
#
# COMPACT_ATOMS: atom_id res chain seq x y z
N MET A 1 6.00 53.29 -15.55
CA MET A 1 7.05 52.25 -15.57
C MET A 1 7.98 52.56 -16.72
N ASP A 2 9.28 52.42 -16.56
CA ASP A 2 10.27 52.51 -17.64
C ASP A 2 10.11 53.76 -18.51
N ASN A 3 9.90 54.91 -17.84
CA ASN A 3 9.66 56.22 -18.45
C ASN A 3 8.38 56.35 -19.30
N ALA A 4 7.44 55.40 -19.19
CA ALA A 4 6.09 55.47 -19.75
C ALA A 4 5.00 55.56 -18.65
N MET A 5 3.89 56.24 -18.93
CA MET A 5 2.72 56.26 -18.05
C MET A 5 2.00 54.92 -18.15
N SER A 6 1.97 54.17 -17.04
CA SER A 6 1.35 52.83 -17.00
C SER A 6 -0.03 52.83 -16.35
N PHE A 7 -0.33 53.82 -15.51
CA PHE A 7 -1.62 53.98 -14.82
C PHE A 7 -1.76 55.42 -14.32
N GLN A 8 -2.99 55.94 -14.30
CA GLN A 8 -3.36 57.25 -13.74
C GLN A 8 -4.70 57.14 -13.03
N ALA A 9 -4.84 57.84 -11.90
CA ALA A 9 -6.11 58.00 -11.18
C ALA A 9 -6.19 59.42 -10.61
N ASP A 10 -7.38 60.04 -10.67
CA ASP A 10 -7.66 61.35 -10.08
C ASP A 10 -8.03 61.19 -8.60
N SER A 11 -7.04 60.80 -7.79
CA SER A 11 -7.20 60.48 -6.38
C SER A 11 -5.96 60.89 -5.59
N SER A 12 -6.11 61.13 -4.28
CA SER A 12 -4.99 61.34 -3.37
C SER A 12 -4.25 60.04 -3.01
N GLN A 13 -4.67 58.89 -3.55
CA GLN A 13 -4.02 57.59 -3.39
C GLN A 13 -4.04 56.79 -4.70
N ILE A 14 -3.00 55.99 -4.93
CA ILE A 14 -2.89 55.06 -6.06
C ILE A 14 -2.67 53.64 -5.51
N ASN A 15 -3.53 52.71 -5.89
CA ASN A 15 -3.35 51.27 -5.67
C ASN A 15 -3.85 50.53 -6.91
N THR A 16 -2.96 49.80 -7.60
CA THR A 16 -3.29 49.09 -8.84
C THR A 16 -2.34 47.91 -9.05
N ALA A 17 -2.81 46.87 -9.74
CA ALA A 17 -1.99 45.76 -10.17
C ALA A 17 -1.57 45.98 -11.64
N LEU A 18 -0.26 45.93 -11.91
CA LEU A 18 0.30 46.06 -13.25
C LEU A 18 0.97 44.75 -13.65
N GLN A 19 0.63 44.24 -14.83
CA GLN A 19 1.34 43.13 -15.44
C GLN A 19 2.62 43.65 -16.09
N LEU A 20 3.76 43.09 -15.70
CA LEU A 20 5.08 43.44 -16.22
C LEU A 20 5.74 42.20 -16.83
N PRO A 21 6.41 42.32 -17.99
CA PRO A 21 7.25 41.24 -18.52
C PRO A 21 8.39 40.86 -17.58
N ALA A 22 9.06 39.75 -17.89
CA ALA A 22 10.31 39.41 -17.24
C ALA A 22 11.39 40.47 -17.50
N GLY A 23 12.07 40.93 -16.47
CA GLY A 23 13.14 41.93 -16.58
C GLY A 23 13.23 42.87 -15.40
N THR A 24 14.21 43.77 -15.44
CA THR A 24 14.33 44.87 -14.48
C THR A 24 13.53 46.06 -14.97
N HIS A 25 12.64 46.56 -14.12
CA HIS A 25 11.77 47.69 -14.37
C HIS A 25 12.04 48.82 -13.38
N THR A 26 11.78 50.06 -13.81
CA THR A 26 11.89 51.26 -12.97
C THR A 26 10.53 51.93 -12.80
N MET A 27 10.17 52.20 -11.56
CA MET A 27 8.92 52.81 -11.13
C MET A 27 9.16 54.22 -10.60
N VAL A 28 8.33 55.16 -11.03
CA VAL A 28 8.24 56.51 -10.47
C VAL A 28 6.76 56.85 -10.32
N ALA A 29 6.36 57.34 -9.14
CA ALA A 29 5.04 57.93 -8.96
C ALA A 29 5.13 59.43 -9.25
N GLN A 30 4.15 59.95 -10.01
CA GLN A 30 4.02 61.37 -10.30
C GLN A 30 2.63 61.86 -9.87
N ALA A 31 2.59 63.00 -9.20
CA ALA A 31 1.35 63.69 -8.81
C ALA A 31 1.40 65.15 -9.26
N TRP A 32 0.23 65.78 -9.40
CA TRP A 32 0.11 67.20 -9.70
C TRP A 32 -0.62 67.92 -8.58
N ASP A 33 -0.25 69.18 -8.33
CA ASP A 33 -1.05 70.08 -7.50
C ASP A 33 -2.14 70.79 -8.33
N GLN A 34 -2.99 71.56 -7.65
CA GLN A 34 -4.09 72.30 -8.27
C GLN A 34 -3.65 73.38 -9.26
N ASN A 35 -2.37 73.78 -9.22
CA ASN A 35 -1.78 74.76 -10.13
C ASN A 35 -1.08 74.09 -11.34
N GLY A 36 -1.12 72.76 -11.41
CA GLY A 36 -0.52 71.98 -12.49
C GLY A 36 0.97 71.68 -12.29
N ASN A 37 1.55 71.95 -11.11
CA ASN A 37 2.95 71.60 -10.84
C ASN A 37 3.06 70.09 -10.59
N ALA A 38 4.02 69.44 -11.25
CA ALA A 38 4.27 68.02 -11.09
C ALA A 38 5.34 67.73 -10.03
N TYR A 39 5.09 66.72 -9.20
CA TYR A 39 6.02 66.17 -8.21
C TYR A 39 6.27 64.70 -8.51
N LYS A 40 7.52 64.26 -8.43
CA LYS A 40 7.94 62.88 -8.71
C LYS A 40 8.62 62.25 -7.50
N SER A 41 8.36 60.96 -7.26
CA SER A 41 9.09 60.17 -6.26
C SER A 41 10.52 59.88 -6.71
N ALA A 42 11.35 59.39 -5.78
CA ALA A 42 12.57 58.69 -6.15
C ALA A 42 12.21 57.41 -6.97
N PRO A 43 13.08 56.97 -7.90
CA PRO A 43 12.86 55.73 -8.63
C PRO A 43 12.92 54.50 -7.73
N VAL A 44 12.05 53.53 -7.97
CA VAL A 44 12.08 52.19 -7.37
C VAL A 44 12.39 51.18 -8.46
N HIS A 45 13.38 50.31 -8.24
CA HIS A 45 13.74 49.26 -9.19
C HIS A 45 13.12 47.93 -8.77
N VAL A 46 12.43 47.27 -9.71
CA VAL A 46 11.76 45.99 -9.50
C VAL A 46 12.30 44.99 -10.50
N MET A 47 12.74 43.82 -10.05
CA MET A 47 13.11 42.72 -10.94
C MET A 47 11.96 41.72 -10.99
N VAL A 48 11.33 41.60 -12.16
CA VAL A 48 10.30 40.61 -12.44
C VAL A 48 10.99 39.40 -13.04
N GLN A 49 11.01 38.28 -12.33
CA GLN A 49 11.55 37.04 -12.88
C GLN A 49 10.56 36.48 -13.89
N GLY A 50 11.06 36.10 -15.06
CA GLY A 50 10.26 35.37 -16.03
C GLY A 50 9.96 33.99 -15.50
N SER A 51 8.70 33.58 -15.57
CA SER A 51 8.34 32.18 -15.43
C SER A 51 9.05 31.41 -16.54
N ALA A 52 9.95 30.50 -16.17
CA ALA A 52 10.50 29.55 -17.13
C ALA A 52 9.33 28.78 -17.78
N ALA A 53 9.39 28.56 -19.09
CA ALA A 53 8.51 27.60 -19.73
C ALA A 53 8.71 26.24 -19.05
N PRO A 54 7.65 25.48 -18.72
CA PRO A 54 7.82 24.16 -18.13
C PRO A 54 8.58 23.28 -19.12
N SER A 55 9.75 22.81 -18.70
CA SER A 55 10.37 21.64 -19.32
C SER A 55 9.38 20.48 -19.24
N ALA A 56 9.28 19.66 -20.31
CA ALA A 56 8.57 18.39 -20.23
C ALA A 56 9.00 17.67 -18.93
N PRO A 57 8.07 17.09 -18.16
CA PRO A 57 8.43 16.44 -16.91
C PRO A 57 9.54 15.43 -17.19
N PRO A 58 10.68 15.47 -16.48
CA PRO A 58 11.44 14.25 -16.31
C PRO A 58 10.47 13.23 -15.73
N ALA A 59 10.50 11.99 -16.24
CA ALA A 59 9.80 10.88 -15.59
C ALA A 59 10.08 10.98 -14.07
N PRO A 60 9.06 10.87 -13.20
CA PRO A 60 9.28 11.03 -11.78
C PRO A 60 10.40 10.09 -11.34
N SER A 61 11.50 10.68 -10.86
CA SER A 61 12.41 9.93 -10.01
C SER A 61 11.58 9.51 -8.80
N PRO A 62 11.60 8.24 -8.37
CA PRO A 62 10.82 7.81 -7.21
C PRO A 62 11.09 8.78 -6.07
N ALA A 63 10.01 9.27 -5.44
CA ALA A 63 10.17 9.92 -4.15
C ALA A 63 11.02 8.97 -3.29
N ALA A 64 12.10 9.47 -2.69
CA ALA A 64 12.72 8.73 -1.61
C ALA A 64 11.58 8.45 -0.62
N PRO A 65 11.25 7.19 -0.32
CA PRO A 65 10.21 6.92 0.65
C PRO A 65 10.62 7.67 1.93
N ASP A 66 9.65 8.30 2.62
CA ASP A 66 9.81 8.46 4.08
C ASP A 66 10.41 7.14 4.57
N PRO A 67 11.50 7.11 5.36
CA PRO A 67 12.10 5.85 5.74
C PRO A 67 10.97 5.04 6.36
N ALA A 68 10.52 4.03 5.61
CA ALA A 68 9.47 3.15 6.08
C ALA A 68 9.99 2.65 7.43
N PRO A 69 9.12 2.53 8.44
CA PRO A 69 9.52 1.90 9.69
C PRO A 69 10.35 0.65 9.34
N ALA A 70 11.59 0.60 9.82
CA ALA A 70 12.49 -0.47 9.43
C ALA A 70 11.82 -1.79 9.81
N ALA A 71 11.68 -2.69 8.85
CA ALA A 71 11.00 -3.96 9.11
C ALA A 71 11.73 -4.71 10.24
N ASN A 72 10.95 -5.14 11.23
CA ASN A 72 11.46 -5.92 12.35
C ASN A 72 11.87 -7.33 11.88
N ALA A 73 11.15 -7.87 10.89
CA ALA A 73 11.53 -9.05 10.13
C ALA A 73 11.45 -8.77 8.63
N ALA A 74 12.50 -9.12 7.89
CA ALA A 74 12.60 -8.92 6.44
C ALA A 74 13.15 -10.17 5.74
N GLN A 75 12.92 -10.24 4.42
CA GLN A 75 13.29 -11.37 3.57
C GLN A 75 12.77 -12.71 4.15
N ILE A 76 11.55 -12.67 4.71
CA ILE A 76 10.95 -13.79 5.46
C ILE A 76 10.81 -15.04 4.58
N GLN A 77 10.61 -14.87 3.28
CA GLN A 77 10.55 -15.96 2.31
C GLN A 77 11.86 -16.78 2.20
N THR A 78 12.99 -16.23 2.65
CA THR A 78 14.29 -16.93 2.64
C THR A 78 14.60 -17.61 3.98
N GLN A 79 13.78 -17.37 5.00
CA GLN A 79 14.03 -17.89 6.33
C GLN A 79 13.51 -19.33 6.44
N PRO A 80 14.30 -20.26 7.01
CA PRO A 80 13.84 -21.63 7.21
C PRO A 80 12.75 -21.68 8.28
N GLY A 81 12.00 -22.79 8.32
CA GLY A 81 11.00 -23.05 9.36
C GLY A 81 9.61 -22.56 9.00
N TRP A 82 9.29 -22.55 7.70
CA TRP A 82 7.91 -22.48 7.23
C TRP A 82 7.19 -23.80 7.51
N ASP A 83 6.01 -23.69 8.09
CA ASP A 83 5.06 -24.78 8.24
C ASP A 83 3.97 -24.66 7.17
N ASN A 84 3.22 -25.75 6.96
CA ASN A 84 2.17 -25.80 5.97
C ASN A 84 1.04 -26.75 6.38
N CYS A 85 -0.11 -26.57 5.74
CA CYS A 85 -1.29 -27.35 6.01
C CYS A 85 -2.33 -27.19 4.89
N ASP A 86 -2.86 -28.29 4.39
CA ASP A 86 -3.96 -28.30 3.41
C ASP A 86 -5.34 -28.54 4.06
N VAL A 87 -5.42 -29.41 5.08
CA VAL A 87 -6.70 -29.73 5.72
C VAL A 87 -7.20 -28.54 6.53
N CYS A 88 -6.33 -27.89 7.31
CA CYS A 88 -6.73 -26.73 8.10
C CYS A 88 -6.97 -25.46 7.28
N ALA A 89 -6.46 -25.40 6.04
CA ALA A 89 -6.72 -24.30 5.10
C ALA A 89 -8.16 -24.32 4.55
N GLY A 90 -8.81 -25.50 4.53
CA GLY A 90 -10.18 -25.61 4.05
C GLY A 90 -11.22 -25.05 5.02
N ALA A 91 -12.45 -24.88 4.53
CA ALA A 91 -13.57 -24.38 5.32
C ALA A 91 -13.74 -25.14 6.65
N ALA A 92 -13.74 -24.39 7.75
CA ALA A 92 -13.79 -24.92 9.13
C ALA A 92 -12.70 -25.96 9.45
N GLY A 93 -11.54 -25.86 8.79
CA GLY A 93 -10.43 -26.80 8.92
C GLY A 93 -10.70 -28.19 8.34
N ASN A 94 -11.57 -28.29 7.33
CA ASN A 94 -11.94 -29.55 6.68
C ASN A 94 -11.59 -29.57 5.18
N GLY A 95 -10.37 -29.19 4.85
CA GLY A 95 -9.84 -29.18 3.49
C GLY A 95 -9.74 -30.57 2.85
N PRO A 96 -9.79 -30.65 1.50
CA PRO A 96 -9.95 -31.91 0.78
C PRO A 96 -8.65 -32.69 0.53
N ASN A 97 -7.59 -32.50 1.34
CA ASN A 97 -6.27 -33.07 1.10
C ASN A 97 -5.64 -32.58 -0.22
N THR A 98 -5.27 -31.31 -0.26
CA THR A 98 -4.71 -30.67 -1.46
C THR A 98 -3.21 -30.94 -1.57
N ALA A 99 -2.74 -31.32 -2.77
CA ALA A 99 -1.31 -31.42 -3.01
C ALA A 99 -0.68 -30.02 -2.95
N HIS A 100 0.39 -29.88 -2.18
CA HIS A 100 1.07 -28.60 -1.99
C HIS A 100 2.56 -28.79 -1.71
N ALA A 101 3.36 -27.77 -2.03
CA ALA A 101 4.79 -27.74 -1.75
C ALA A 101 5.28 -26.29 -1.65
N MET A 102 6.42 -26.10 -0.97
CA MET A 102 7.14 -24.83 -0.94
C MET A 102 8.60 -25.06 -1.33
N VAL A 103 9.16 -24.16 -2.13
CA VAL A 103 10.57 -24.14 -2.52
C VAL A 103 11.14 -22.76 -2.22
N GLU A 104 12.08 -22.68 -1.28
CA GLU A 104 12.83 -21.46 -0.94
C GLU A 104 13.98 -21.21 -1.93
N GLY A 105 14.46 -19.97 -1.99
CA GLY A 105 15.69 -19.61 -2.72
C GLY A 105 15.57 -19.71 -4.25
N VAL A 106 14.37 -19.53 -4.80
CA VAL A 106 14.12 -19.54 -6.23
C VAL A 106 14.69 -18.26 -6.85
N SER A 107 15.62 -18.42 -7.81
CA SER A 107 16.33 -17.30 -8.44
C SER A 107 15.58 -16.64 -9.59
N SER A 108 14.56 -17.30 -10.16
CA SER A 108 13.70 -16.73 -11.20
C SER A 108 12.34 -17.44 -11.26
N PRO A 109 11.22 -16.69 -11.35
CA PRO A 109 11.12 -15.24 -11.17
C PRO A 109 11.52 -14.83 -9.74
N SER A 110 12.26 -13.72 -9.61
CA SER A 110 12.63 -13.13 -8.31
C SER A 110 13.06 -11.68 -8.50
N LEU A 111 12.73 -10.81 -7.53
CA LEU A 111 13.19 -9.44 -7.41
C LEU A 111 14.45 -9.34 -6.54
N SER A 112 14.58 -10.18 -5.51
CA SER A 112 15.75 -10.20 -4.61
C SER A 112 16.87 -11.14 -5.07
N GLY A 113 16.57 -12.04 -6.02
CA GLY A 113 17.39 -13.19 -6.36
C GLY A 113 17.11 -14.44 -5.51
N ALA A 114 16.18 -14.38 -4.55
CA ALA A 114 15.79 -15.48 -3.66
C ALA A 114 14.30 -15.41 -3.25
N ALA A 115 13.39 -15.65 -4.20
CA ALA A 115 11.96 -15.79 -3.91
C ALA A 115 11.64 -17.15 -3.25
N ALA A 116 10.47 -17.27 -2.62
CA ALA A 116 9.88 -18.56 -2.30
C ALA A 116 8.74 -18.87 -3.27
N ARG A 117 8.71 -20.08 -3.83
CA ARG A 117 7.61 -20.59 -4.65
C ARG A 117 6.71 -21.50 -3.81
N PHE A 118 5.42 -21.24 -3.87
CA PHE A 118 4.35 -22.01 -3.25
C PHE A 118 3.54 -22.67 -4.35
N ASP A 119 3.56 -23.99 -4.39
CA ASP A 119 2.87 -24.82 -5.35
C ASP A 119 1.60 -25.38 -4.68
N ILE A 120 0.45 -25.27 -5.34
CA ILE A 120 -0.82 -25.88 -4.94
C ILE A 120 -1.46 -26.57 -6.14
N GLY A 121 -2.07 -27.74 -5.97
CA GLY A 121 -2.59 -28.44 -7.12
C GLY A 121 -3.59 -29.57 -6.95
N GLY A 122 -4.21 -29.88 -8.09
CA GLY A 122 -5.00 -31.07 -8.37
C GLY A 122 -6.43 -31.04 -7.87
N THR A 123 -6.64 -30.61 -6.62
CA THR A 123 -7.90 -30.86 -5.93
C THR A 123 -8.94 -29.75 -6.15
N PRO A 124 -10.15 -30.05 -6.66
CA PRO A 124 -11.27 -29.10 -6.67
C PRO A 124 -11.56 -28.51 -5.30
N TRP A 125 -11.69 -27.19 -5.22
CA TRP A 125 -11.84 -26.45 -3.95
C TRP A 125 -10.73 -26.73 -2.93
N GLY A 126 -9.56 -27.16 -3.41
CA GLY A 126 -8.38 -27.36 -2.58
C GLY A 126 -7.80 -26.03 -2.11
N ALA A 127 -7.37 -25.99 -0.85
CA ALA A 127 -6.60 -24.88 -0.28
C ALA A 127 -5.28 -25.39 0.29
N ALA A 128 -4.28 -24.52 0.40
CA ALA A 128 -3.02 -24.81 1.08
C ALA A 128 -2.49 -23.54 1.75
N LEU A 129 -2.34 -23.62 3.07
CA LEU A 129 -1.81 -22.57 3.93
C LEU A 129 -0.34 -22.84 4.22
N PHE A 130 0.46 -21.78 4.20
CA PHE A 130 1.87 -21.77 4.58
C PHE A 130 2.10 -20.62 5.56
N TRP A 131 2.81 -20.85 6.66
CA TRP A 131 3.07 -19.79 7.62
C TRP A 131 4.47 -19.85 8.20
N ARG A 132 4.94 -18.69 8.68
CA ARG A 132 6.23 -18.54 9.36
C ARG A 132 6.02 -17.84 10.68
N GLU A 133 6.28 -18.58 11.76
CA GLU A 133 6.34 -18.03 13.13
C GLU A 133 7.58 -17.14 13.31
N LEU A 134 7.37 -15.92 13.78
CA LEU A 134 8.39 -14.88 13.98
C LEU A 134 8.76 -14.67 15.46
N GLY A 135 8.11 -15.39 16.38
CA GLY A 135 8.30 -15.24 17.83
C GLY A 135 7.08 -14.61 18.51
N SER A 136 7.16 -14.32 19.81
CA SER A 136 6.01 -13.90 20.62
C SER A 136 5.44 -12.53 20.26
N HIS A 137 6.30 -11.52 20.22
CA HIS A 137 5.98 -10.12 19.96
C HIS A 137 4.65 -9.64 20.55
N ASP A 138 4.43 -9.93 21.84
CA ASP A 138 3.22 -9.59 22.59
C ASP A 138 2.98 -8.07 22.68
N GLU A 139 4.06 -7.28 22.56
CA GLU A 139 4.07 -5.84 22.55
C GLU A 139 3.53 -5.23 21.25
N ALA A 140 3.57 -5.98 20.14
CA ALA A 140 3.21 -5.48 18.83
C ALA A 140 1.74 -5.07 18.77
N GLN A 141 1.48 -3.83 18.35
CA GLN A 141 0.14 -3.25 18.29
C GLN A 141 -0.19 -2.68 16.91
N ASN A 142 0.78 -2.22 16.13
CA ASN A 142 0.57 -1.79 14.76
C ASN A 142 1.41 -2.72 13.89
N LEU A 143 0.83 -3.33 12.88
CA LEU A 143 1.50 -4.32 12.04
C LEU A 143 1.44 -3.85 10.60
N LYS A 144 2.55 -4.02 9.87
CA LYS A 144 2.59 -3.78 8.43
C LYS A 144 3.16 -5.01 7.74
N TYR A 145 2.32 -5.73 7.00
CA TYR A 145 2.73 -6.85 6.16
C TYR A 145 2.97 -6.36 4.74
N ASP A 146 4.20 -6.45 4.26
CA ASP A 146 4.65 -5.84 3.01
C ASP A 146 5.45 -6.87 2.21
N LEU A 147 5.03 -7.13 0.97
CA LEU A 147 5.61 -8.18 0.13
C LEU A 147 5.41 -7.90 -1.36
N ASP A 148 6.21 -8.56 -2.17
CA ASP A 148 5.96 -8.73 -3.61
C ASP A 148 5.43 -10.13 -3.87
N PHE A 149 4.46 -10.26 -4.79
CA PHE A 149 3.97 -11.55 -5.24
C PHE A 149 3.88 -11.66 -6.77
N TYR A 150 4.03 -12.88 -7.28
CA TYR A 150 3.96 -13.21 -8.70
C TYR A 150 3.20 -14.52 -8.87
N LEU A 151 2.40 -14.65 -9.92
CA LEU A 151 1.69 -15.90 -10.24
C LEU A 151 2.02 -16.38 -11.66
N ASP A 152 2.11 -17.71 -11.82
CA ASP A 152 2.23 -18.32 -13.14
C ASP A 152 0.93 -18.25 -13.95
N SER A 153 -0.20 -18.38 -13.27
CA SER A 153 -1.55 -18.36 -13.84
C SER A 153 -2.57 -17.99 -12.78
N VAL A 154 -3.69 -17.44 -13.23
CA VAL A 154 -4.91 -17.25 -12.41
C VAL A 154 -6.01 -18.24 -12.78
N SER A 155 -5.79 -19.14 -13.74
CA SER A 155 -6.83 -20.03 -14.29
C SER A 155 -7.45 -20.95 -13.25
N SER A 156 -6.63 -21.46 -12.33
CA SER A 156 -7.03 -22.43 -11.31
C SER A 156 -7.31 -21.80 -9.95
N GLY A 157 -6.83 -20.59 -9.69
CA GLY A 157 -6.99 -19.90 -8.42
C GLY A 157 -8.38 -19.28 -8.26
N GLN A 158 -8.95 -19.42 -7.08
CA GLN A 158 -10.18 -18.79 -6.58
C GLN A 158 -9.84 -17.51 -5.81
N ALA A 159 -8.90 -17.61 -4.88
CA ALA A 159 -8.49 -16.53 -4.00
C ALA A 159 -7.02 -16.69 -3.56
N LEU A 160 -6.43 -15.59 -3.13
CA LEU A 160 -5.14 -15.56 -2.43
C LEU A 160 -5.32 -14.88 -1.08
N GLU A 161 -4.72 -15.45 -0.03
CA GLU A 161 -4.77 -14.91 1.33
C GLU A 161 -3.38 -14.50 1.81
N PHE A 162 -3.33 -13.39 2.57
CA PHE A 162 -2.10 -12.78 3.07
C PHE A 162 -2.30 -12.39 4.53
N ASP A 163 -2.13 -13.36 5.42
CA ASP A 163 -2.56 -13.20 6.80
C ASP A 163 -1.41 -12.79 7.70
N VAL A 164 -1.78 -12.13 8.79
CA VAL A 164 -0.94 -12.02 9.99
C VAL A 164 -1.74 -12.52 11.16
N ASN A 165 -1.15 -13.31 12.04
CA ASN A 165 -1.84 -13.70 13.25
C ASN A 165 -0.98 -13.46 14.48
N GLN A 166 -1.63 -13.08 15.58
CA GLN A 166 -0.97 -12.83 16.85
C GLN A 166 -1.71 -13.55 17.97
N THR A 167 -1.01 -14.36 18.76
CA THR A 167 -1.51 -14.90 20.02
C THR A 167 -0.86 -14.14 21.15
N THR A 168 -1.64 -13.55 22.06
CA THR A 168 -1.11 -12.84 23.22
C THR A 168 -2.18 -12.62 24.27
N GLY A 169 -1.81 -12.59 25.55
CA GLY A 169 -2.73 -12.26 26.64
C GLY A 169 -3.97 -13.18 26.76
N GLY A 170 -3.87 -14.43 26.27
CA GLY A 170 -5.00 -15.37 26.26
C GLY A 170 -5.97 -15.20 25.09
N SER A 171 -5.58 -14.47 24.05
CA SER A 171 -6.38 -14.26 22.84
C SER A 171 -5.58 -14.52 21.56
N LYS A 172 -6.24 -15.06 20.52
CA LYS A 172 -5.75 -15.10 19.13
C LYS A 172 -6.45 -14.01 18.32
N TYR A 173 -5.65 -13.13 17.77
CA TYR A 173 -5.99 -12.07 16.84
C TYR A 173 -5.66 -12.56 15.44
N ILE A 174 -6.69 -12.77 14.62
CA ILE A 174 -6.56 -13.29 13.26
C ILE A 174 -6.76 -12.10 12.31
N PHE A 175 -5.67 -11.58 11.74
CA PHE A 175 -5.71 -10.59 10.67
C PHE A 175 -5.78 -11.32 9.33
N GLY A 176 -6.84 -12.11 9.16
CA GLY A 176 -7.10 -12.88 7.94
C GLY A 176 -7.55 -11.96 6.81
N THR A 177 -6.86 -12.00 5.67
CA THR A 177 -7.17 -11.18 4.49
C THR A 177 -7.16 -12.02 3.24
N GLU A 178 -8.12 -11.77 2.35
CA GLU A 178 -8.28 -12.59 1.15
C GLU A 178 -8.67 -11.73 -0.04
N CYS A 179 -7.91 -11.83 -1.13
CA CYS A 179 -8.34 -11.38 -2.43
C CYS A 179 -9.18 -12.47 -3.10
N ASP A 180 -10.50 -12.42 -2.95
CA ASP A 180 -11.41 -13.37 -3.60
C ASP A 180 -11.80 -12.85 -4.99
N PHE A 181 -10.85 -12.99 -5.92
CA PHE A 181 -10.94 -12.41 -7.26
C PHE A 181 -11.88 -13.16 -8.23
N ARG A 182 -12.49 -14.28 -7.81
CA ARG A 182 -13.49 -15.01 -8.60
C ARG A 182 -14.88 -15.08 -7.98
N GLY A 183 -14.99 -15.01 -6.66
CA GLY A 183 -16.26 -15.04 -5.96
C GLY A 183 -16.83 -13.63 -5.85
N SER A 184 -16.43 -12.92 -4.81
CA SER A 184 -16.87 -11.57 -4.50
C SER A 184 -16.25 -10.48 -5.39
N GLY A 185 -15.06 -10.73 -5.96
CA GLY A 185 -14.28 -9.71 -6.67
C GLY A 185 -13.78 -8.59 -5.73
N THR A 186 -13.67 -8.87 -4.44
CA THR A 186 -13.30 -7.90 -3.39
C THR A 186 -12.25 -8.47 -2.47
N TRP A 187 -11.50 -7.58 -1.81
CA TRP A 187 -10.79 -7.94 -0.60
C TRP A 187 -11.80 -8.28 0.49
N ARG A 188 -11.60 -9.43 1.15
CA ARG A 188 -12.37 -9.89 2.30
C ARG A 188 -11.46 -9.94 3.52
N VAL A 189 -12.05 -9.79 4.70
CA VAL A 189 -11.37 -9.85 5.99
C VAL A 189 -12.10 -10.81 6.92
N TRP A 190 -11.34 -11.50 7.77
CA TRP A 190 -11.88 -12.54 8.64
C TRP A 190 -12.50 -11.98 9.92
N ASN A 191 -13.79 -12.25 10.12
CA ASN A 191 -14.47 -12.02 11.39
C ASN A 191 -14.35 -13.28 12.26
N ALA A 192 -13.32 -13.35 13.10
CA ALA A 192 -13.03 -14.52 13.91
C ALA A 192 -14.16 -14.93 14.87
N PRO A 193 -14.82 -14.02 15.62
CA PRO A 193 -15.95 -14.39 16.49
C PRO A 193 -17.17 -14.91 15.71
N GLY A 194 -17.37 -14.42 14.49
CA GLY A 194 -18.45 -14.85 13.61
C GLY A 194 -18.10 -16.06 12.72
N ALA A 195 -16.84 -16.50 12.73
CA ALA A 195 -16.27 -17.51 11.83
C ALA A 195 -16.69 -17.29 10.36
N THR A 196 -16.55 -16.07 9.87
CA THR A 196 -17.04 -15.69 8.53
C THR A 196 -16.16 -14.65 7.84
N TRP A 197 -16.06 -14.76 6.51
CA TRP A 197 -15.45 -13.76 5.66
C TRP A 197 -16.40 -12.60 5.42
N VAL A 198 -15.90 -11.36 5.58
CA VAL A 198 -16.67 -10.13 5.35
C VAL A 198 -16.00 -9.34 4.22
N SER A 199 -16.77 -8.97 3.20
CA SER A 199 -16.26 -8.11 2.12
C SER A 199 -15.97 -6.71 2.66
N THR A 200 -14.81 -6.18 2.29
CA THR A 200 -14.40 -4.80 2.60
C THR A 200 -15.08 -3.78 1.69
N GLY A 201 -15.64 -4.21 0.54
CA GLY A 201 -16.08 -3.34 -0.55
C GLY A 201 -14.93 -2.81 -1.42
N VAL A 202 -13.66 -3.03 -1.04
CA VAL A 202 -12.50 -2.70 -1.88
C VAL A 202 -12.37 -3.78 -2.95
N GLY A 203 -12.29 -3.36 -4.21
CA GLY A 203 -12.17 -4.28 -5.34
C GLY A 203 -10.87 -5.08 -5.29
N CYS A 204 -10.97 -6.38 -5.59
CA CYS A 204 -9.81 -7.21 -5.88
C CYS A 204 -10.04 -7.96 -7.18
N ALA A 205 -9.47 -7.42 -8.26
CA ALA A 205 -9.44 -8.10 -9.55
C ALA A 205 -8.40 -9.22 -9.54
N ALA A 206 -8.55 -10.19 -10.44
CA ALA A 206 -7.54 -11.22 -10.62
C ALA A 206 -6.19 -10.55 -10.95
N PRO A 207 -5.13 -10.82 -10.17
CA PRO A 207 -3.81 -10.26 -10.47
C PRO A 207 -3.33 -10.70 -11.86
N SER A 208 -2.51 -9.89 -12.51
CA SER A 208 -1.96 -10.29 -13.80
C SER A 208 -0.92 -11.39 -13.61
N ALA A 209 -1.17 -12.57 -14.20
CA ALA A 209 -0.16 -13.61 -14.27
C ALA A 209 1.05 -13.14 -15.09
N GLY A 210 2.24 -13.58 -14.71
CA GLY A 210 3.46 -13.21 -15.43
C GLY A 210 4.07 -11.86 -15.02
N ALA A 211 3.56 -11.21 -13.97
CA ALA A 211 4.03 -9.92 -13.47
C ALA A 211 4.17 -9.94 -11.94
N TRP A 212 5.08 -9.09 -11.43
CA TRP A 212 5.20 -8.81 -10.01
C TRP A 212 4.18 -7.76 -9.59
N HIS A 213 3.57 -8.00 -8.44
CA HIS A 213 2.65 -7.11 -7.77
C HIS A 213 3.17 -6.80 -6.37
N HIS A 214 3.04 -5.55 -5.94
CA HIS A 214 3.44 -5.14 -4.59
C HIS A 214 2.20 -4.99 -3.71
N LEU A 215 2.18 -5.69 -2.58
CA LEU A 215 1.08 -5.69 -1.62
C LEU A 215 1.55 -5.20 -0.26
N THR A 216 0.78 -4.27 0.29
CA THR A 216 0.89 -3.87 1.69
C THR A 216 -0.46 -4.00 2.38
N TRP A 217 -0.47 -4.68 3.52
CA TRP A 217 -1.55 -4.60 4.50
C TRP A 217 -1.09 -3.87 5.76
N GLU A 218 -1.95 -2.99 6.26
CA GLU A 218 -1.77 -2.27 7.53
C GLU A 218 -2.82 -2.75 8.53
N PHE A 219 -2.38 -3.15 9.72
CA PHE A 219 -3.24 -3.65 10.79
C PHE A 219 -2.95 -2.97 12.13
N GLN A 220 -3.91 -3.06 13.04
CA GLN A 220 -3.72 -2.69 14.44
C GLN A 220 -4.41 -3.67 15.38
N ARG A 221 -3.74 -4.07 16.46
CA ARG A 221 -4.35 -4.69 17.62
C ARG A 221 -4.64 -3.62 18.67
N SER A 222 -5.92 -3.41 18.97
CA SER A 222 -6.34 -2.46 19.99
C SER A 222 -7.69 -2.86 20.59
N GLY A 223 -7.87 -2.64 21.90
CA GLY A 223 -9.15 -2.88 22.57
C GLY A 223 -9.64 -4.34 22.55
N GLY A 224 -8.75 -5.32 22.42
CA GLY A 224 -9.14 -6.73 22.28
C GLY A 224 -9.69 -7.09 20.89
N GLN A 225 -9.40 -6.26 19.88
CA GLN A 225 -9.87 -6.43 18.51
C GLN A 225 -8.71 -6.42 17.51
N THR A 226 -8.92 -7.07 16.37
CA THR A 226 -8.18 -6.82 15.13
C THR A 226 -8.79 -5.61 14.43
N HIS A 227 -7.96 -4.69 13.96
CA HIS A 227 -8.34 -3.57 13.10
C HIS A 227 -7.61 -3.74 11.76
N PHE A 228 -8.40 -3.82 10.69
CA PHE A 228 -7.94 -3.83 9.31
C PHE A 228 -7.89 -2.39 8.83
N VAL A 229 -6.70 -1.79 8.81
CA VAL A 229 -6.54 -0.34 8.58
C VAL A 229 -6.66 -0.05 7.09
N ALA A 230 -5.79 -0.62 6.27
CA ALA A 230 -5.77 -0.39 4.83
C ALA A 230 -5.07 -1.51 4.06
N VAL A 231 -5.41 -1.59 2.77
CA VAL A 231 -4.72 -2.43 1.78
C VAL A 231 -4.19 -1.54 0.66
N THR A 232 -2.96 -1.79 0.22
CA THR A 232 -2.35 -1.13 -0.93
C THR A 232 -1.87 -2.18 -1.90
N LEU A 233 -2.42 -2.17 -3.12
CA LEU A 233 -1.99 -3.05 -4.20
C LEU A 233 -1.44 -2.20 -5.35
N ASP A 234 -0.20 -2.47 -5.76
CA ASP A 234 0.51 -1.75 -6.82
C ASP A 234 0.48 -0.23 -6.64
N GLY A 235 0.66 0.22 -5.39
CA GLY A 235 0.62 1.63 -4.99
C GLY A 235 -0.77 2.24 -4.83
N ASN A 236 -1.86 1.49 -5.11
CA ASN A 236 -3.23 1.96 -4.95
C ASN A 236 -3.74 1.62 -3.55
N ARG A 237 -3.68 2.60 -2.65
CA ARG A 237 -4.11 2.46 -1.25
C ARG A 237 -5.61 2.66 -1.08
N HIS A 238 -6.24 1.78 -0.32
CA HIS A 238 -7.64 1.85 0.09
C HIS A 238 -7.75 1.66 1.60
N ASP A 239 -8.44 2.59 2.27
CA ASP A 239 -8.81 2.41 3.68
C ASP A 239 -9.89 1.33 3.81
N VAL A 240 -9.70 0.42 4.76
CA VAL A 240 -10.65 -0.67 5.06
C VAL A 240 -11.49 -0.32 6.28
N GLY A 241 -10.86 0.09 7.38
CA GLY A 241 -11.57 0.61 8.57
C GLY A 241 -12.50 -0.39 9.26
N MET A 242 -12.24 -1.70 9.14
CA MET A 242 -13.05 -2.75 9.75
C MET A 242 -12.37 -3.32 11.00
N ASN A 243 -13.15 -3.78 11.97
CA ASN A 243 -12.62 -4.42 13.18
C ASN A 243 -13.49 -5.56 13.69
N PHE A 244 -12.84 -6.57 14.29
CA PHE A 244 -13.50 -7.73 14.88
C PHE A 244 -12.82 -8.13 16.19
N GLY A 245 -13.58 -8.73 17.11
CA GLY A 245 -13.03 -9.23 18.37
C GLY A 245 -12.02 -10.36 18.16
N ALA A 246 -11.11 -10.55 19.10
CA ALA A 246 -10.28 -11.75 19.14
C ALA A 246 -11.08 -12.98 19.62
N ILE A 247 -10.51 -14.17 19.43
CA ILE A 247 -11.02 -15.42 20.02
C ILE A 247 -10.10 -15.88 21.17
N GLY A 248 -10.64 -16.67 22.10
CA GLY A 248 -9.88 -17.16 23.25
C GLY A 248 -8.86 -18.23 22.84
N GLN A 249 -7.58 -17.99 23.11
CA GLN A 249 -6.49 -18.94 22.84
C GLN A 249 -5.28 -18.62 23.73
N GLY A 250 -4.76 -19.64 24.44
CA GLY A 250 -3.52 -19.50 25.20
C GLY A 250 -2.28 -19.52 24.30
N GLY A 251 -1.15 -19.06 24.83
CA GLY A 251 0.13 -19.02 24.13
C GLY A 251 0.58 -17.60 23.78
N SER A 252 1.66 -17.53 23.02
CA SER A 252 2.25 -16.29 22.55
C SER A 252 2.94 -16.55 21.20
N GLY A 253 2.69 -15.70 20.21
CA GLY A 253 3.20 -15.88 18.86
C GLY A 253 2.74 -14.79 17.90
N LEU A 254 3.54 -14.52 16.87
CA LEU A 254 3.28 -13.62 15.76
C LEU A 254 3.77 -14.34 14.50
N ASP A 255 2.88 -14.49 13.52
CA ASP A 255 3.17 -15.18 12.27
C ASP A 255 2.71 -14.35 11.07
N VAL A 256 3.39 -14.54 9.94
CA VAL A 256 2.86 -14.21 8.61
C VAL A 256 2.43 -15.50 7.93
N ALA A 257 1.37 -15.43 7.14
CA ALA A 257 0.90 -16.57 6.35
C ALA A 257 0.56 -16.17 4.91
N PHE A 258 0.58 -17.18 4.06
CA PHE A 258 0.12 -17.15 2.70
C PHE A 258 -0.73 -18.37 2.44
N GLN A 259 -1.90 -18.18 1.83
CA GLN A 259 -2.74 -19.27 1.37
C GLN A 259 -3.17 -19.03 -0.08
N ALA A 260 -3.31 -20.12 -0.81
CA ALA A 260 -3.94 -20.11 -2.11
C ALA A 260 -5.13 -21.07 -2.11
N ASP A 261 -6.23 -20.63 -2.73
CA ASP A 261 -7.45 -21.41 -2.89
C ASP A 261 -7.66 -21.74 -4.35
N LEU A 262 -8.02 -22.99 -4.64
CA LEU A 262 -8.36 -23.45 -5.99
C LEU A 262 -9.86 -23.35 -6.25
N THR A 263 -10.19 -23.14 -7.51
CA THR A 263 -11.57 -23.18 -8.02
C THR A 263 -12.20 -24.58 -7.90
N GLY A 264 -13.51 -24.66 -8.12
CA GLY A 264 -14.24 -25.93 -8.20
C GLY A 264 -13.84 -26.86 -9.36
N SER A 265 -13.00 -26.41 -10.30
CA SER A 265 -12.34 -27.28 -11.29
C SER A 265 -10.99 -27.83 -10.82
N GLY A 266 -10.44 -27.30 -9.73
CA GLY A 266 -9.08 -27.60 -9.29
C GLY A 266 -8.05 -27.12 -10.30
N GLY A 267 -7.02 -27.94 -10.52
CA GLY A 267 -5.86 -27.63 -11.35
C GLY A 267 -4.68 -27.16 -10.51
N ASN A 268 -3.64 -26.65 -11.16
CA ASN A 268 -2.39 -26.30 -10.50
C ASN A 268 -2.13 -24.80 -10.59
N GLN A 269 -1.51 -24.26 -9.55
CA GLN A 269 -1.10 -22.88 -9.50
C GLN A 269 0.20 -22.77 -8.70
N SER A 270 1.08 -21.90 -9.16
CA SER A 270 2.31 -21.56 -8.45
C SER A 270 2.31 -20.07 -8.17
N VAL A 271 2.59 -19.70 -6.92
CA VAL A 271 2.72 -18.32 -6.49
C VAL A 271 4.11 -18.12 -5.91
N TRP A 272 4.77 -17.03 -6.26
CA TRP A 272 6.05 -16.65 -5.70
C TRP A 272 5.84 -15.47 -4.79
N LEU A 273 6.42 -15.52 -3.59
CA LEU A 273 6.56 -14.37 -2.73
C LEU A 273 8.02 -13.94 -2.69
N ASP A 274 8.26 -12.65 -2.69
CA ASP A 274 9.58 -12.04 -2.59
C ASP A 274 9.52 -10.76 -1.74
N ASN A 275 10.67 -10.32 -1.25
CA ASN A 275 10.80 -9.16 -0.37
C ASN A 275 9.83 -9.15 0.81
N VAL A 276 9.49 -10.33 1.33
CA VAL A 276 8.47 -10.48 2.37
C VAL A 276 8.98 -9.89 3.68
N SER A 277 8.19 -8.99 4.28
CA SER A 277 8.55 -8.32 5.51
C SER A 277 7.35 -8.04 6.41
N LEU A 278 7.58 -8.06 7.71
CA LEU A 278 6.61 -7.64 8.72
C LEU A 278 7.27 -6.61 9.65
N SER A 279 6.58 -5.48 9.85
CA SER A 279 6.99 -4.43 10.79
C SER A 279 5.99 -4.35 11.95
N TRP A 280 6.47 -4.08 13.17
CA TRP A 280 5.64 -3.93 14.37
C TRP A 280 6.23 -3.06 15.48
#